data_AF-A0A9N9NIG6-F1
#
_entry.id   AF-A0A9N9NIG6-F1
#
_cell.length_a   1.000
_cell.length_b   1.000
_cell.length_c   1.000
_cell.angle_alpha   90.00
_cell.angle_beta   90.00
_cell.angle_gamma   90.00
#
_symmetry.space_group_name_H-M   'P 1'
#
loop_
_entity.id
_entity.type
_entity.pdbx_description
1 polymer ?
#
loop_
_entity_poly.entity_id
_entity_poly.type
_entity_poly.pdbx_seq_one_letter_code
_entity_poly.pdbx_strand_id
1 'polypeptide(L)'
;MVLFADAVYECRQQLAYHLFFWSDDPIISECHNCDNCKERDNPDICDVSTEALRLVRIMNVLLQHATIQNNNIYYVTHDDVVDVFYGNKNSNVIRKNLMQVSEYPLNHFQTRLHPKKMCLYLLDSLIDKKIINQIIDLQRVRPESSVLTHSCKI
;
A
#
# COMPACT_ATOMS: atom_id res chain seq x y z
N MET A 1 -2.94 14.21 0.41
CA MET A 1 -4.02 14.08 -0.59
C MET A 1 -4.48 12.63 -0.73
N VAL A 2 -3.58 11.63 -0.71
CA VAL A 2 -3.91 10.19 -0.67
C VAL A 2 -4.85 9.83 0.48
N LEU A 3 -4.55 10.28 1.71
CA LEU A 3 -5.38 10.05 2.90
C LEU A 3 -6.84 10.50 2.77
N PHE A 4 -7.13 11.58 2.01
CA PHE A 4 -8.49 12.08 1.84
C PHE A 4 -9.35 11.21 0.92
N ALA A 5 -8.73 10.63 -0.11
CA ALA A 5 -9.43 9.82 -1.10
C ALA A 5 -9.65 8.38 -0.64
N ASP A 6 -8.72 7.85 0.15
CA ASP A 6 -8.69 6.43 0.56
C ASP A 6 -9.27 6.15 1.95
N ALA A 7 -9.49 7.18 2.77
CA ALA A 7 -10.18 6.98 4.05
C ALA A 7 -11.67 6.69 3.81
N VAL A 8 -12.13 5.51 4.24
CA VAL A 8 -13.53 5.05 4.13
C VAL A 8 -14.28 5.18 5.45
N TYR A 9 -13.55 5.15 6.58
CA TYR A 9 -14.14 5.16 7.92
C TYR A 9 -14.03 6.51 8.63
N GLU A 10 -13.54 7.57 7.98
CA GLU A 10 -13.46 8.92 8.54
C GLU A 10 -14.39 9.86 7.78
N CYS A 11 -15.04 10.79 8.48
CA CYS A 11 -15.93 11.75 7.83
C CYS A 11 -15.14 12.59 6.83
N ARG A 12 -15.56 12.63 5.55
CA ARG A 12 -14.88 13.42 4.51
C ARG A 12 -14.73 14.88 4.89
N GLN A 13 -15.71 15.49 5.54
CA GLN A 13 -15.58 16.86 5.99
C GLN A 13 -14.43 17.02 6.99
N GLN A 14 -14.34 16.17 8.01
CA GLN A 14 -13.24 16.22 8.98
C GLN A 14 -11.89 16.04 8.28
N LEU A 15 -11.77 15.06 7.37
CA LEU A 15 -10.56 14.83 6.58
C LEU A 15 -10.15 16.05 5.74
N ALA A 16 -11.10 16.73 5.10
CA ALA A 16 -10.83 17.94 4.32
C ALA A 16 -10.28 19.05 5.21
N TYR A 17 -10.89 19.26 6.37
CA TYR A 17 -10.48 20.30 7.30
C TYR A 17 -9.19 20.00 8.05
N HIS A 18 -8.89 18.72 8.33
CA HIS A 18 -7.64 18.31 8.97
C HIS A 18 -6.40 18.81 8.22
N LEU A 19 -6.48 18.99 6.90
CA LEU A 19 -5.39 19.54 6.09
C LEU A 19 -5.09 21.02 6.39
N PHE A 20 -6.03 21.73 7.01
CA PHE A 20 -5.95 23.16 7.29
C PHE A 20 -6.01 23.47 8.78
N PHE A 21 -5.93 22.45 9.64
CA PHE A 21 -6.12 22.58 11.08
C PHE A 21 -4.90 23.20 11.77
N TRP A 22 -5.15 24.20 12.62
CA TRP A 22 -4.17 24.80 13.52
C TRP A 22 -4.39 24.28 14.94
N SER A 23 -3.37 24.40 15.79
CA SER A 23 -3.37 23.87 17.17
C SER A 23 -4.57 24.33 18.02
N ASP A 24 -5.08 25.52 17.72
CA ASP A 24 -6.15 26.19 18.48
C ASP A 24 -7.52 26.09 17.80
N ASP A 25 -7.61 25.41 16.65
CA ASP A 25 -8.87 25.24 15.96
C ASP A 25 -9.81 24.30 16.73
N PRO A 26 -11.13 24.59 16.74
CA PRO A 26 -12.10 23.74 17.40
C PRO A 26 -12.24 22.40 16.67
N ILE A 27 -12.41 21.32 17.44
CA ILE A 27 -12.67 20.00 16.88
C ILE A 27 -13.93 20.05 16.02
N ILE A 28 -13.79 19.64 14.76
CA ILE A 28 -14.90 19.64 13.81
C ILE A 28 -15.74 18.39 14.03
N SER A 29 -17.05 18.56 14.23
CA SER A 29 -18.00 17.47 14.34
C SER A 29 -18.18 16.73 13.02
N GLU A 30 -18.64 15.49 13.08
CA GLU A 30 -18.99 14.73 11.89
C GLU A 30 -20.17 15.39 11.15
N CYS A 31 -20.12 15.34 9.82
CA CYS A 31 -21.15 15.97 9.00
C CYS A 31 -22.43 15.12 8.85
N HIS A 32 -22.35 13.82 9.16
CA HIS A 32 -23.39 12.81 8.96
C HIS A 32 -24.02 12.74 7.54
N ASN A 33 -23.43 13.43 6.55
CA ASN A 33 -24.01 13.59 5.22
C ASN A 33 -23.13 13.09 4.07
N CYS A 34 -21.82 12.94 4.29
CA CYS A 34 -20.92 12.34 3.30
C CYS A 34 -21.15 10.83 3.17
N ASP A 35 -20.72 10.27 2.05
CA ASP A 35 -20.68 8.83 1.77
C ASP A 35 -20.04 8.04 2.92
N ASN A 36 -18.86 8.44 3.41
CA ASN A 36 -18.20 7.74 4.52
C ASN A 36 -19.06 7.73 5.79
N CYS A 37 -19.71 8.85 6.15
CA CYS A 37 -20.60 8.89 7.31
C CYS A 37 -21.83 7.99 7.14
N LYS A 38 -22.30 7.81 5.90
CA LYS A 38 -23.48 6.99 5.59
C LYS A 38 -23.15 5.50 5.55
N GLU A 39 -21.95 5.15 5.09
CA GLU A 39 -21.51 3.75 4.94
C GLU A 39 -20.84 3.20 6.21
N ARG A 40 -20.41 4.06 7.15
CA ARG A 40 -19.72 3.65 8.38
C ARG A 40 -20.58 2.81 9.33
N ASP A 41 -21.89 3.00 9.36
CA ASP A 41 -22.75 2.36 10.37
C ASP A 41 -22.86 0.83 10.22
N ASN A 42 -22.38 0.26 9.11
CA ASN A 42 -22.39 -1.18 8.88
C ASN A 42 -21.11 -1.63 8.15
N PRO A 43 -19.94 -1.55 8.80
CA PRO A 43 -18.68 -1.86 8.14
C PRO A 43 -18.61 -3.37 7.87
N ASP A 44 -18.17 -3.74 6.67
CA ASP A 44 -17.90 -5.14 6.35
C ASP A 44 -16.59 -5.56 7.03
N ILE A 45 -16.70 -6.12 8.23
CA ILE A 45 -15.56 -6.58 9.02
C ILE A 45 -15.14 -7.95 8.52
N CYS A 46 -13.95 -8.01 7.92
CA CYS A 46 -13.36 -9.23 7.42
C CYS A 46 -12.04 -9.54 8.14
N ASP A 47 -11.88 -10.78 8.61
CA ASP A 47 -10.57 -11.26 9.06
C ASP A 47 -9.67 -11.50 7.84
N VAL A 48 -8.58 -10.73 7.77
CA VAL A 48 -7.56 -10.77 6.70
C VAL A 48 -6.20 -11.22 7.22
N SER A 49 -6.16 -11.89 8.39
CA SER A 49 -4.92 -12.31 9.04
C SER A 49 -4.07 -13.23 8.16
N THR A 50 -4.72 -14.14 7.42
CA THR A 50 -4.03 -15.07 6.49
C THR A 50 -3.38 -14.31 5.34
N GLU A 51 -4.09 -13.35 4.76
CA GLU A 51 -3.57 -12.51 3.69
C GLU A 51 -2.45 -11.59 4.17
N ALA A 52 -2.59 -11.02 5.38
CA ALA A 52 -1.56 -10.19 5.99
C ALA A 52 -0.26 -10.98 6.21
N LEU A 53 -0.36 -12.19 6.78
CA LEU A 53 0.78 -13.09 6.95
C LEU A 53 1.44 -13.43 5.61
N ARG A 54 0.63 -13.66 4.57
CA ARG A 54 1.14 -13.96 3.24
C ARG A 54 1.87 -12.76 2.62
N LEU A 55 1.36 -11.54 2.76
CA LEU A 55 2.05 -10.33 2.30
C LEU A 55 3.42 -10.17 2.96
N VAL A 56 3.51 -10.43 4.27
CA VAL A 56 4.80 -10.40 4.99
C VAL A 56 5.76 -11.48 4.46
N ARG A 57 5.28 -12.69 4.18
CA ARG A 57 6.12 -13.75 3.58
C ARG A 57 6.60 -13.38 2.19
N ILE A 58 5.70 -12.90 1.32
CA ILE A 58 6.04 -12.43 -0.02
C ILE A 58 7.12 -11.36 0.06
N MET A 59 6.99 -10.40 0.97
CA MET A 59 7.97 -9.34 1.17
C MET A 59 9.36 -9.92 1.48
N ASN A 60 9.44 -10.84 2.45
CA ASN A 60 10.71 -11.48 2.82
C ASN A 60 11.36 -12.19 1.64
N VAL A 61 10.58 -12.93 0.85
CA VAL A 61 11.12 -13.65 -0.31
C VAL A 61 11.54 -12.70 -1.43
N LEU A 62 10.78 -11.62 -1.66
CA LEU A 62 11.13 -10.60 -2.66
C LEU A 62 12.44 -9.88 -2.31
N LEU A 63 12.66 -9.54 -1.04
CA LEU A 63 13.91 -8.92 -0.58
C LEU A 63 15.11 -9.86 -0.75
N GLN A 64 14.93 -11.16 -0.44
CA GLN A 64 15.98 -12.17 -0.67
C GLN A 64 16.26 -12.35 -2.16
N HIS A 65 15.22 -12.44 -2.98
CA HIS A 65 15.33 -12.59 -4.44
C HIS A 65 16.04 -11.39 -5.09
N ALA A 66 15.74 -10.16 -4.63
CA ALA A 66 16.42 -8.95 -5.06
C ALA A 66 17.92 -8.97 -4.75
N THR A 67 18.29 -9.53 -3.59
CA THR A 67 19.69 -9.65 -3.17
C THR A 67 20.47 -10.68 -4.00
N ILE A 68 19.83 -11.78 -4.41
CA ILE A 68 20.47 -12.89 -5.13
C ILE A 68 20.79 -12.54 -6.60
N GLN A 69 20.03 -11.64 -7.23
CA GLN A 69 20.10 -11.36 -8.67
C GLN A 69 21.22 -10.39 -9.13
N ASN A 70 22.36 -10.32 -8.42
CA ASN A 70 23.62 -9.65 -8.83
C ASN A 70 23.66 -8.11 -8.83
N ASN A 71 23.89 -7.46 -7.68
CA ASN A 71 24.38 -6.07 -7.52
C ASN A 71 23.64 -4.92 -8.26
N ASN A 72 22.63 -5.22 -9.08
CA ASN A 72 21.66 -4.30 -9.63
C ASN A 72 20.49 -4.26 -8.65
N ILE A 73 20.48 -3.25 -7.79
CA ILE A 73 19.42 -3.04 -6.81
C ILE A 73 18.14 -2.69 -7.58
N TYR A 74 17.36 -3.68 -8.00
CA TYR A 74 15.96 -3.42 -8.34
C TYR A 74 15.18 -3.38 -7.03
N TYR A 75 14.50 -2.27 -6.83
CA TYR A 75 13.71 -2.07 -5.62
C TYR A 75 12.43 -2.89 -5.69
N VAL A 76 12.06 -3.43 -4.53
CA VAL A 76 10.74 -4.02 -4.34
C VAL A 76 9.74 -2.87 -4.28
N THR A 77 8.70 -2.97 -5.09
CA THR A 77 7.62 -2.00 -5.23
C THR A 77 6.31 -2.66 -4.81
N HIS A 78 5.28 -1.87 -4.51
CA HIS A 78 3.95 -2.42 -4.20
C HIS A 78 3.44 -3.34 -5.31
N ASP A 79 3.68 -2.98 -6.57
CA ASP A 79 3.25 -3.81 -7.70
C ASP A 79 3.95 -5.17 -7.72
N ASP A 80 5.21 -5.28 -7.32
CA ASP A 80 5.88 -6.59 -7.23
C ASP A 80 5.19 -7.49 -6.21
N VAL A 81 4.88 -6.93 -5.04
CA VAL A 81 4.20 -7.64 -3.95
C VAL A 81 2.83 -8.11 -4.42
N VAL A 82 2.06 -7.21 -5.03
CA VAL A 82 0.70 -7.51 -5.49
C VAL A 82 0.71 -8.49 -6.66
N ASP A 83 1.67 -8.36 -7.57
CA ASP A 83 1.83 -9.29 -8.70
C ASP A 83 2.15 -10.70 -8.23
N VAL A 84 3.05 -10.86 -7.25
CA VAL A 84 3.30 -12.16 -6.62
C VAL A 84 2.08 -12.64 -5.84
N PHE A 85 1.38 -11.76 -5.12
CA PHE A 85 0.21 -12.13 -4.32
C PHE A 85 -0.89 -12.77 -5.18
N TYR A 86 -1.25 -12.14 -6.31
CA TYR A 86 -2.27 -12.65 -7.21
C TYR A 86 -1.74 -13.63 -8.27
N GLY A 87 -0.42 -13.77 -8.43
CA GLY A 87 0.18 -14.61 -9.48
C GLY A 87 0.03 -14.01 -10.87
N ASN A 88 0.08 -12.69 -10.99
CA ASN A 88 -0.10 -11.98 -12.26
C ASN A 88 1.02 -12.33 -13.25
N LYS A 89 0.68 -12.55 -14.53
CA LYS A 89 1.66 -12.82 -15.58
C LYS A 89 1.83 -11.60 -16.48
N ASN A 90 2.48 -10.55 -15.98
CA ASN A 90 2.69 -9.30 -16.71
C ASN A 90 4.18 -9.06 -17.03
N SER A 91 4.47 -7.96 -17.74
CA SER A 91 5.83 -7.59 -18.13
C SER A 91 6.75 -7.36 -16.94
N ASN A 92 6.24 -6.84 -15.81
CA ASN A 92 7.02 -6.64 -14.59
C ASN A 92 7.49 -7.97 -13.99
N VAL A 93 6.59 -8.95 -13.88
CA VAL A 93 6.86 -10.30 -13.39
C VAL A 93 7.89 -11.04 -14.24
N ILE A 94 7.77 -10.93 -15.57
CA ILE A 94 8.74 -11.54 -16.50
C ILE A 94 10.10 -10.86 -16.35
N ARG A 95 10.14 -9.52 -16.36
CA ARG A 95 11.38 -8.73 -16.29
C ARG A 95 12.16 -8.95 -15.00
N LYS A 96 11.48 -9.03 -13.85
CA LYS A 96 12.09 -9.27 -12.53
C LYS A 96 12.17 -10.75 -12.16
N ASN A 97 11.76 -11.64 -13.08
CA ASN A 97 11.74 -13.09 -12.87
C ASN A 97 11.02 -13.49 -11.57
N LEU A 98 9.89 -12.85 -11.26
CA LEU A 98 9.18 -13.04 -10.00
C LEU A 98 8.49 -14.40 -9.91
N MET A 99 8.31 -15.11 -11.05
CA MET A 99 7.75 -16.47 -11.05
C MET A 99 8.64 -17.50 -10.35
N GLN A 100 9.91 -17.17 -10.06
CA GLN A 100 10.84 -18.07 -9.38
C GLN A 100 10.80 -17.95 -7.85
N VAL A 101 10.08 -16.97 -7.31
CA VAL A 101 9.99 -16.82 -5.86
C VAL A 101 9.06 -17.88 -5.26
N SER A 102 9.42 -18.42 -4.10
CA SER A 102 8.69 -19.56 -3.48
C SER A 102 7.23 -19.26 -3.14
N GLU A 103 6.90 -17.98 -2.92
CA GLU A 103 5.54 -17.52 -2.62
C GLU A 103 4.72 -17.20 -3.89
N TYR A 104 5.31 -17.32 -5.08
CA TYR A 104 4.57 -17.16 -6.33
C TYR A 104 3.57 -18.31 -6.48
N PRO A 105 2.26 -18.02 -6.58
CA PRO A 105 1.25 -19.05 -6.53
C PRO A 105 1.25 -19.86 -7.83
N LEU A 106 1.36 -21.19 -7.71
CA LEU A 106 1.24 -22.11 -8.86
C LEU A 106 -0.21 -22.18 -9.37
N ASN A 107 -1.19 -22.02 -8.47
CA ASN A 107 -2.62 -22.01 -8.72
C ASN A 107 -3.24 -20.74 -8.14
N HIS A 108 -4.42 -20.34 -8.59
CA HIS A 108 -5.11 -19.14 -8.08
C HIS A 108 -5.21 -19.18 -6.54
N PHE A 109 -4.59 -18.22 -5.86
CA PHE A 109 -4.70 -18.10 -4.41
C PHE A 109 -6.09 -17.58 -4.05
N GLN A 110 -6.82 -18.34 -3.24
CA GLN A 110 -8.12 -17.91 -2.75
C GLN A 110 -7.94 -16.82 -1.70
N THR A 111 -8.40 -15.61 -2.01
CA THR A 111 -8.27 -14.43 -1.15
C THR A 111 -9.59 -13.70 -1.06
N ARG A 112 -9.82 -13.02 0.07
CA ARG A 112 -10.96 -12.11 0.25
C ARG A 112 -10.65 -10.69 -0.20
N LEU A 113 -9.40 -10.39 -0.54
CA LEU A 113 -8.96 -9.06 -0.93
C LEU A 113 -9.36 -8.78 -2.38
N HIS A 114 -10.62 -8.41 -2.58
CA HIS A 114 -11.14 -7.95 -3.86
C HIS A 114 -11.86 -6.62 -3.69
N PRO A 115 -11.66 -5.63 -4.59
CA PRO A 115 -10.75 -5.64 -5.74
C PRO A 115 -9.27 -5.45 -5.37
N LYS A 116 -8.33 -5.45 -6.35
CA LYS A 116 -6.85 -5.33 -6.16
C LYS A 116 -6.45 -4.25 -5.13
N LYS A 117 -7.21 -3.13 -5.08
CA LYS A 117 -6.98 -2.03 -4.14
C LYS A 117 -7.02 -2.46 -2.66
N MET A 118 -7.82 -3.47 -2.30
CA MET A 118 -7.88 -3.97 -0.92
C MET A 118 -6.55 -4.58 -0.47
N CYS A 119 -5.82 -5.21 -1.40
CA CYS A 119 -4.48 -5.73 -1.15
C CYS A 119 -3.47 -4.59 -0.92
N LEU A 120 -3.59 -3.50 -1.68
CA LEU A 120 -2.78 -2.30 -1.46
C LEU A 120 -3.08 -1.67 -0.10
N TYR A 121 -4.35 -1.51 0.28
CA TYR A 121 -4.70 -0.98 1.60
C TYR A 121 -4.19 -1.83 2.76
N LEU A 122 -4.22 -3.16 2.61
CA LEU A 122 -3.63 -4.04 3.63
C LEU A 122 -2.10 -3.87 3.69
N LEU A 123 -1.43 -3.77 2.54
CA LEU A 123 0.00 -3.52 2.48
C LEU A 123 0.38 -2.18 3.12
N ASP A 124 -0.36 -1.10 2.81
CA ASP A 124 -0.20 0.22 3.43
C ASP A 124 -0.42 0.15 4.94
N SER A 125 -1.46 -0.57 5.39
CA SER A 125 -1.71 -0.76 6.82
C SER A 125 -0.56 -1.48 7.54
N LEU A 126 0.09 -2.45 6.88
CA LEU A 126 1.29 -3.11 7.41
C LEU A 126 2.50 -2.16 7.48
N ILE A 127 2.62 -1.23 6.53
CA ILE A 127 3.65 -0.19 6.53
C ILE A 127 3.40 0.83 7.66
N ASP A 128 2.17 1.30 7.81
CA ASP A 128 1.77 2.23 8.87
C ASP A 128 2.01 1.65 10.25
N LYS A 129 1.69 0.37 10.43
CA LYS A 129 1.95 -0.40 11.66
C LYS A 129 3.41 -0.76 11.88
N LYS A 130 4.33 -0.33 11.00
CA LYS A 130 5.78 -0.61 11.07
C LYS A 130 6.13 -2.09 11.07
N ILE A 131 5.26 -2.93 10.50
CA ILE A 131 5.53 -4.35 10.26
C ILE A 131 6.40 -4.50 9.00
N ILE A 132 6.13 -3.67 7.99
CA ILE A 132 6.93 -3.55 6.77
C ILE A 132 7.55 -2.16 6.76
N ASN A 133 8.84 -2.07 6.47
CA ASN A 133 9.52 -0.79 6.35
C ASN A 133 9.52 -0.35 4.89
N GLN A 134 9.13 0.89 4.63
CA GLN A 134 9.25 1.52 3.33
C GLN A 134 10.29 2.63 3.40
N ILE A 135 11.20 2.64 2.44
CA ILE A 135 12.20 3.68 2.23
C ILE A 135 11.71 4.60 1.11
N ILE A 136 11.53 5.87 1.44
CA ILE A 136 11.14 6.90 0.46
C ILE A 136 12.36 7.76 0.19
N ASP A 137 12.95 7.58 -0.99
CA ASP A 137 14.04 8.42 -1.44
C ASP A 137 13.47 9.70 -2.08
N LEU A 138 13.78 10.84 -1.46
CA LEU A 138 13.41 12.16 -1.95
C LEU A 138 14.58 12.76 -2.72
N GLN A 139 14.32 13.14 -3.97
CA GLN A 139 15.32 13.77 -4.83
C GLN A 139 14.72 15.02 -5.47
N ARG A 140 15.53 16.07 -5.65
CA ARG A 140 15.09 17.22 -6.44
C ARG A 140 15.05 16.81 -7.91
N VAL A 141 14.01 17.27 -8.61
CA VAL A 141 13.87 17.03 -10.07
C VAL A 141 15.12 17.51 -10.82
N ARG A 142 15.70 18.63 -10.35
CA ARG A 142 16.96 19.24 -10.79
C ARG A 142 17.62 19.89 -9.58
N PRO A 143 18.96 20.09 -9.54
CA PRO A 143 19.65 20.68 -8.39
C PRO A 143 19.03 22.00 -7.90
N GLU A 144 18.65 22.84 -8.86
CA GLU A 144 18.06 24.18 -8.65
C GLU A 144 16.55 24.17 -8.32
N SER A 145 15.89 23.01 -8.43
CA SER A 145 14.43 22.91 -8.33
C SER A 145 13.96 22.95 -6.88
N SER A 146 12.89 23.72 -6.61
CA SER A 146 12.11 23.63 -5.36
C SER A 146 11.15 22.44 -5.34
N VAL A 147 10.94 21.78 -6.50
CA VAL A 147 10.09 20.60 -6.64
C VAL A 147 10.87 19.33 -6.33
N LEU A 148 10.37 18.56 -5.37
CA LEU A 148 10.85 17.22 -5.01
C LEU A 148 10.08 16.14 -5.76
N THR A 149 10.81 15.14 -6.22
CA THR A 149 10.31 13.84 -6.68
C THR A 149 10.63 12.78 -5.65
N HIS A 150 9.79 11.74 -5.59
CA HIS A 150 9.99 10.62 -4.70
C HIS A 150 10.06 9.32 -5.48
N SER A 151 10.92 8.41 -5.04
CA SER A 151 10.86 7.00 -5.43
C SER A 151 10.59 6.17 -4.18
N CYS A 152 9.45 5.49 -4.15
CA CYS A 152 9.09 4.59 -3.05
C CYS A 152 9.70 3.22 -3.30
N LYS A 153 10.42 2.72 -2.29
CA LYS A 153 11.13 1.45 -2.29
C LYS A 153 10.74 0.76 -1.01
N ILE A 154 10.34 -0.50 -1.06
CA ILE A 154 10.09 -1.31 0.13
C ILE A 154 11.34 -2.13 0.42
#